data_AF-A0A850PGC6-F1
#
_entry.id   AF-A0A850PGC6-F1
#
_cell.length_a   1.000
_cell.length_b   1.000
_cell.length_c   1.000
_cell.angle_alpha   90.00
_cell.angle_beta   90.00
_cell.angle_gamma   90.00
#
_symmetry.space_group_name_H-M   'P 1'
#
loop_
_entity.id
_entity.type
_entity.pdbx_description
1 polymer ?
#
loop_
_entity_poly.entity_id
_entity_poly.type
_entity_poly.pdbx_seq_one_letter_code
_entity_poly.pdbx_strand_id
1 'polypeptide(L)'
;PPQRPGRANQAARGVAAGWSPAQVCPIPVMRRRSWSGPAKFSTGYLDPMESGPSPIVSTVSRPHPARRASTTYPVHDSIDARFADMDANGHLNNVALETLHENTRAMLHRRVLPDAYDLSSRKLRIVTSTIVVHYLREAPWPAVIQTAIGIGHIGRTSFVSSSALFLDEECISVCDTVLVVLDANGPTPIPDDARARLEALRLLVD
;
A
#
# COMPACT_ATOMS: atom_id res chain seq x y z
N PRO A 1 21.85 18.17 71.35
CA PRO A 1 22.26 19.20 70.36
C PRO A 1 23.43 20.02 70.93
N PRO A 2 24.17 20.84 70.14
CA PRO A 2 24.38 20.83 68.68
C PRO A 2 25.60 19.91 68.35
N GLN A 3 26.45 20.00 67.30
CA GLN A 3 26.55 20.67 65.97
C GLN A 3 26.85 19.54 64.90
N ARG A 4 27.03 19.65 63.57
CA ARG A 4 27.41 20.69 62.57
C ARG A 4 28.94 21.02 62.45
N PRO A 5 29.44 21.49 61.29
CA PRO A 5 29.14 21.02 59.92
C PRO A 5 30.38 20.88 58.98
N GLY A 6 30.22 20.27 57.81
CA GLY A 6 31.22 20.25 56.72
C GLY A 6 30.56 20.40 55.33
N ARG A 7 31.13 21.24 54.44
CA ARG A 7 30.60 21.57 53.10
C ARG A 7 30.62 20.34 52.18
N ALA A 8 29.59 19.99 51.40
CA ALA A 8 28.73 20.74 50.47
C ALA A 8 29.38 21.01 49.10
N ASN A 9 28.64 20.67 48.02
CA ASN A 9 28.89 21.15 46.66
C ASN A 9 27.53 21.48 45.99
N GLN A 10 27.49 22.52 45.15
CA GLN A 10 26.25 23.06 44.56
C GLN A 10 26.41 23.27 43.04
N ALA A 11 25.66 22.50 42.23
CA ALA A 11 25.24 22.81 40.86
C ALA A 11 24.32 21.68 40.37
N ALA A 12 23.30 21.88 39.53
CA ALA A 12 22.75 23.12 38.98
C ALA A 12 21.20 23.12 39.09
N ARG A 13 20.57 24.27 38.87
CA ARG A 13 19.11 24.43 38.76
C ARG A 13 18.70 24.63 37.30
N GLY A 14 17.48 24.20 36.96
CA GLY A 14 16.81 24.49 35.69
C GLY A 14 16.90 23.33 34.67
N VAL A 15 15.93 23.13 33.79
CA VAL A 15 14.65 23.84 33.61
C VAL A 15 13.54 22.80 33.40
N ALA A 16 12.46 22.88 34.19
CA ALA A 16 11.24 22.12 33.91
C ALA A 16 10.46 22.83 32.80
N ALA A 17 10.58 22.36 31.56
CA ALA A 17 9.79 22.87 30.43
C ALA A 17 8.32 22.48 30.62
N GLY A 18 7.45 23.47 30.77
CA GLY A 18 6.04 23.26 31.14
C GLY A 18 5.22 22.64 30.00
N TRP A 19 4.53 21.54 30.30
CA TRP A 19 3.40 21.09 29.48
C TRP A 19 2.20 22.01 29.74
N SER A 20 1.72 22.71 28.71
CA SER A 20 0.54 23.59 28.79
C SER A 20 -0.73 22.83 28.38
N PRO A 21 -1.71 22.63 29.27
CA PRO A 21 -2.90 21.83 29.00
C PRO A 21 -4.03 22.65 28.37
N ALA A 22 -3.84 23.22 27.17
CA ALA A 22 -4.91 23.92 26.46
C ALA A 22 -4.72 24.02 24.94
N GLN A 23 -5.38 23.13 24.17
CA GLN A 23 -6.15 23.48 22.96
C GLN A 23 -6.92 22.25 22.44
N VAL A 24 -8.13 22.04 22.97
CA VAL A 24 -9.08 21.08 22.39
C VAL A 24 -9.80 21.77 21.23
N CYS A 25 -9.60 21.27 20.00
CA CYS A 25 -10.41 21.71 18.86
C CYS A 25 -11.87 21.24 19.06
N PRO A 26 -12.87 22.14 19.04
CA PRO A 26 -14.27 21.72 19.15
C PRO A 26 -14.71 21.03 17.88
N ILE A 27 -15.01 19.72 17.96
CA ILE A 27 -15.58 18.94 16.86
C ILE A 27 -16.98 19.51 16.55
N PRO A 28 -17.27 19.94 15.31
CA PRO A 28 -18.60 20.40 14.95
C PRO A 28 -19.62 19.26 15.05
N VAL A 29 -20.61 19.38 15.94
CA VAL A 29 -21.71 18.42 16.04
C VAL A 29 -22.57 18.52 14.79
N MET A 30 -22.34 17.61 13.83
CA MET A 30 -23.12 17.54 12.61
C MET A 30 -24.58 17.20 12.94
N ARG A 31 -25.47 18.19 12.82
CA ARG A 31 -26.92 17.98 12.97
C ARG A 31 -27.39 16.92 11.98
N ARG A 32 -27.98 15.83 12.49
CA ARG A 32 -28.67 14.81 11.67
C ARG A 32 -29.72 15.51 10.79
N ARG A 33 -29.48 15.58 9.48
CA ARG A 33 -30.56 15.88 8.52
C ARG A 33 -31.45 14.65 8.44
N SER A 34 -32.76 14.84 8.60
CA SER A 34 -33.75 13.78 8.48
C SER A 34 -33.78 13.24 7.05
N TRP A 35 -33.59 11.92 6.90
CA TRP A 35 -33.73 11.23 5.62
C TRP A 35 -35.23 11.14 5.26
N SER A 36 -35.61 11.63 4.08
CA SER A 36 -37.01 11.87 3.70
C SER A 36 -37.41 11.17 2.40
N GLY A 37 -37.50 9.85 2.44
CA GLY A 37 -38.15 9.02 1.42
C GLY A 37 -37.35 8.77 0.13
N PRO A 38 -37.81 7.83 -0.72
CA PRO A 38 -37.14 7.47 -1.96
C PRO A 38 -37.44 8.46 -3.08
N ALA A 39 -36.40 8.93 -3.77
CA ALA A 39 -36.55 9.58 -5.07
C ALA A 39 -37.01 8.57 -6.12
N LYS A 40 -37.93 8.97 -7.00
CA LYS A 40 -38.46 8.11 -8.06
C LYS A 40 -37.42 7.95 -9.18
N PHE A 41 -37.04 6.72 -9.50
CA PHE A 41 -36.26 6.43 -10.70
C PHE A 41 -37.15 6.61 -11.95
N SER A 42 -36.97 7.69 -12.69
CA SER A 42 -37.49 7.85 -14.05
C SER A 42 -36.56 7.14 -15.04
N THR A 43 -37.10 6.21 -15.85
CA THR A 43 -36.31 5.46 -16.84
C THR A 43 -36.00 6.34 -18.04
N GLY A 44 -34.96 7.18 -17.93
CA GLY A 44 -34.43 7.96 -19.03
C GLY A 44 -33.56 7.09 -19.94
N TYR A 45 -33.83 7.12 -21.24
CA TYR A 45 -32.87 6.66 -22.24
C TYR A 45 -31.60 7.52 -22.13
N LEU A 46 -30.42 6.92 -22.14
CA LEU A 46 -29.17 7.69 -22.14
C LEU A 46 -28.91 8.20 -23.56
N ASP A 47 -28.87 9.52 -23.73
CA ASP A 47 -28.35 10.14 -24.95
C ASP A 47 -26.88 9.74 -25.17
N PRO A 48 -26.42 9.65 -26.43
CA PRO A 48 -25.01 9.39 -26.73
C PRO A 48 -24.14 10.50 -26.12
N MET A 49 -23.26 10.14 -25.18
CA MET A 49 -22.36 11.11 -24.56
C MET A 49 -21.43 11.71 -25.61
N GLU A 50 -21.62 13.00 -25.93
CA GLU A 50 -20.60 13.78 -26.64
C GLU A 50 -19.27 13.69 -25.90
N SER A 51 -18.18 13.56 -26.66
CA SER A 51 -16.83 13.49 -26.11
C SER A 51 -16.37 14.86 -25.63
N GLY A 52 -16.85 15.25 -24.45
CA GLY A 52 -16.36 16.42 -23.72
C GLY A 52 -14.85 16.32 -23.41
N PRO A 53 -14.22 17.42 -22.97
CA PRO A 53 -12.79 17.44 -22.67
C PRO A 53 -12.44 16.36 -21.63
N SER A 54 -11.34 15.66 -21.85
CA SER A 54 -10.90 14.56 -20.98
C SER A 54 -10.81 15.03 -19.52
N PRO A 55 -11.37 14.27 -18.56
CA PRO A 55 -11.43 14.71 -17.17
C PRO A 55 -10.02 14.86 -16.59
N ILE A 56 -9.82 15.92 -15.80
CA ILE A 56 -8.54 16.24 -15.13
C ILE A 56 -8.06 15.08 -14.24
N VAL A 57 -8.99 14.27 -13.72
CA VAL A 57 -8.73 13.05 -12.97
C VAL A 57 -9.29 11.86 -13.75
N SER A 58 -8.43 10.91 -14.11
CA SER A 58 -8.84 9.62 -14.65
C SER A 58 -9.33 8.69 -13.53
N THR A 59 -10.35 7.90 -13.82
CA THR A 59 -10.76 6.78 -12.96
C THR A 59 -10.08 5.51 -13.45
N VAL A 60 -9.71 4.62 -12.52
CA VAL A 60 -9.12 3.33 -12.86
C VAL A 60 -10.22 2.35 -13.26
N SER A 61 -10.03 1.63 -14.36
CA SER A 61 -10.92 0.53 -14.76
C SER A 61 -10.98 -0.58 -13.70
N ARG A 62 -12.01 -1.43 -13.75
CA ARG A 62 -12.05 -2.63 -12.90
C ARG A 62 -10.92 -3.59 -13.29
N PRO A 63 -10.31 -4.32 -12.34
CA PRO A 63 -9.29 -5.31 -12.64
C PRO A 63 -9.90 -6.49 -13.42
N HIS A 64 -9.12 -7.08 -14.33
CA HIS A 64 -9.55 -8.22 -15.14
C HIS A 64 -9.94 -9.43 -14.24
N PRO A 65 -11.04 -10.16 -14.50
CA PRO A 65 -11.53 -11.21 -13.58
C PRO A 65 -10.48 -12.27 -13.19
N ALA A 66 -9.63 -12.69 -14.13
CA ALA A 66 -8.55 -13.66 -13.87
C ALA A 66 -7.58 -13.22 -12.76
N ARG A 67 -7.43 -11.91 -12.50
CA ARG A 67 -6.58 -11.39 -11.39
C ARG A 67 -7.05 -11.82 -10.00
N ARG A 68 -8.26 -12.38 -9.88
CA ARG A 68 -8.83 -12.95 -8.65
C ARG A 68 -8.59 -14.46 -8.50
N ALA A 69 -7.96 -15.12 -9.47
CA ALA A 69 -7.49 -16.49 -9.32
C ALA A 69 -6.06 -16.49 -8.76
N SER A 70 -5.77 -17.36 -7.78
CA SER A 70 -4.41 -17.52 -7.24
C SER A 70 -3.45 -18.09 -8.30
N THR A 71 -3.92 -19.04 -9.12
CA THR A 71 -3.17 -19.68 -10.21
C THR A 71 -2.65 -18.72 -11.29
N THR A 72 -3.17 -17.48 -11.36
CA THR A 72 -2.68 -16.44 -12.28
C THR A 72 -1.30 -15.87 -11.91
N TYR A 73 -0.75 -16.24 -10.75
CA TYR A 73 0.50 -15.70 -10.23
C TYR A 73 1.55 -16.82 -10.05
N PRO A 74 2.81 -16.66 -10.51
CA PRO A 74 3.85 -17.68 -10.40
C PRO A 74 4.54 -17.73 -9.03
N VAL A 75 4.30 -16.76 -8.14
CA VAL A 75 4.89 -16.71 -6.79
C VAL A 75 3.79 -16.59 -5.75
N HIS A 76 3.85 -17.46 -4.74
CA HIS A 76 3.00 -17.47 -3.56
C HIS A 76 3.83 -17.34 -2.28
N ASP A 77 3.22 -16.75 -1.26
CA ASP A 77 3.74 -16.67 0.12
C ASP A 77 2.54 -16.47 1.09
N SER A 78 2.78 -16.32 2.39
CA SER A 78 1.73 -15.99 3.36
C SER A 78 2.20 -15.04 4.46
N ILE A 79 1.28 -14.25 5.02
CA ILE A 79 1.58 -13.27 6.08
C ILE A 79 0.49 -13.30 7.14
N ASP A 80 0.89 -13.46 8.41
CA ASP A 80 0.00 -13.31 9.57
C ASP A 80 -0.46 -11.86 9.73
N ALA A 81 -1.77 -11.64 9.82
CA ALA A 81 -2.32 -10.34 10.18
C ALA A 81 -2.05 -10.02 11.66
N ARG A 82 -1.61 -8.80 11.95
CA ARG A 82 -1.34 -8.33 13.31
C ARG A 82 -2.58 -7.63 13.86
N PHE A 83 -2.78 -7.63 15.18
CA PHE A 83 -3.88 -6.87 15.80
C PHE A 83 -3.80 -5.36 15.48
N ALA A 84 -2.57 -4.84 15.32
CA ALA A 84 -2.31 -3.46 14.91
C ALA A 84 -2.62 -3.14 13.44
N ASP A 85 -2.94 -4.14 12.61
CA ASP A 85 -3.39 -3.96 11.23
C ASP A 85 -4.91 -3.70 11.15
N MET A 86 -5.67 -3.81 12.24
CA MET A 86 -7.10 -3.49 12.31
C MET A 86 -7.39 -1.98 12.42
N ASP A 87 -8.60 -1.58 12.04
CA ASP A 87 -9.14 -0.25 12.36
C ASP A 87 -10.47 -0.30 13.15
N ALA A 88 -11.06 0.87 13.39
CA ALA A 88 -12.26 1.05 14.22
C ALA A 88 -13.54 0.38 13.67
N ASN A 89 -13.52 -0.13 12.43
CA ASN A 89 -14.62 -0.90 11.85
C ASN A 89 -14.57 -2.40 12.25
N GLY A 90 -13.47 -2.86 12.86
CA GLY A 90 -13.32 -4.24 13.34
C GLY A 90 -12.74 -5.25 12.33
N HIS A 91 -12.25 -4.75 11.19
CA HIS A 91 -11.55 -5.52 10.16
C HIS A 91 -10.15 -4.94 9.90
N LEU A 92 -9.34 -5.61 9.08
CA LEU A 92 -8.04 -5.09 8.63
C LEU A 92 -8.22 -3.77 7.86
N ASN A 93 -7.32 -2.82 8.10
CA ASN A 93 -7.31 -1.51 7.46
C ASN A 93 -6.82 -1.62 6.01
N ASN A 94 -7.41 -0.85 5.09
CA ASN A 94 -6.98 -0.75 3.70
C ASN A 94 -5.47 -0.41 3.55
N VAL A 95 -4.92 0.42 4.45
CA VAL A 95 -3.48 0.76 4.48
C VAL A 95 -2.62 -0.45 4.89
N ALA A 96 -3.12 -1.31 5.79
CA ALA A 96 -2.44 -2.55 6.13
C ALA A 96 -2.46 -3.53 4.94
N LEU A 97 -3.58 -3.64 4.22
CA LEU A 97 -3.65 -4.43 2.99
C LEU A 97 -2.67 -3.92 1.90
N GLU A 98 -2.49 -2.61 1.72
CA GLU A 98 -1.42 -2.10 0.84
C GLU A 98 -0.02 -2.45 1.37
N THR A 99 0.20 -2.37 2.69
CA THR A 99 1.48 -2.77 3.31
C THR A 99 1.80 -4.26 3.07
N LEU A 100 0.79 -5.14 3.03
CA LEU A 100 0.95 -6.55 2.67
C LEU A 100 1.29 -6.74 1.19
N HIS A 101 0.68 -5.96 0.29
CA HIS A 101 1.10 -5.88 -1.12
C HIS A 101 2.54 -5.36 -1.25
N GLU A 102 2.96 -4.35 -0.46
CA GLU A 102 4.33 -3.85 -0.44
C GLU A 102 5.34 -4.92 0.00
N ASN A 103 5.08 -5.63 1.10
CA ASN A 103 5.98 -6.67 1.56
C ASN A 103 6.14 -7.79 0.51
N THR A 104 5.03 -8.21 -0.09
CA THR A 104 5.01 -9.20 -1.19
C THR A 104 5.83 -8.71 -2.40
N ARG A 105 5.65 -7.45 -2.78
CA ARG A 105 6.39 -6.73 -3.84
C ARG A 105 7.89 -6.67 -3.55
N ALA A 106 8.29 -6.32 -2.32
CA ALA A 106 9.68 -6.28 -1.88
C ALA A 106 10.35 -7.67 -1.89
N MET A 107 9.60 -8.72 -1.52
CA MET A 107 10.10 -10.10 -1.57
C MET A 107 10.31 -10.61 -3.00
N LEU A 108 9.50 -10.19 -3.98
CA LEU A 108 9.80 -10.43 -5.40
C LEU A 108 11.02 -9.62 -5.86
N HIS A 109 11.13 -8.34 -5.46
CA HIS A 109 12.26 -7.48 -5.85
C HIS A 109 13.62 -8.08 -5.47
N ARG A 110 13.73 -8.71 -4.28
CA ARG A 110 14.94 -9.43 -3.84
C ARG A 110 15.32 -10.62 -4.73
N ARG A 111 14.40 -11.16 -5.53
CA ARG A 111 14.67 -12.22 -6.52
C ARG A 111 15.11 -11.65 -7.87
N VAL A 112 14.50 -10.56 -8.34
CA VAL A 112 14.78 -9.98 -9.67
C VAL A 112 15.93 -8.99 -9.70
N LEU A 113 16.19 -8.26 -8.61
CA LEU A 113 17.26 -7.29 -8.47
C LEU A 113 17.81 -7.32 -7.02
N PRO A 114 18.61 -8.34 -6.65
CA PRO A 114 18.92 -8.65 -5.25
C PRO A 114 19.46 -7.48 -4.43
N ASP A 115 20.37 -6.69 -5.02
CA ASP A 115 21.08 -5.61 -4.33
C ASP A 115 20.20 -4.36 -4.10
N ALA A 116 19.00 -4.26 -4.67
CA ALA A 116 18.20 -3.02 -4.73
C ALA A 116 17.94 -2.34 -3.36
N TYR A 117 17.98 -3.11 -2.28
CA TYR A 117 17.77 -2.67 -0.90
C TYR A 117 19.06 -2.53 -0.07
N ASP A 118 20.21 -3.01 -0.54
CA ASP A 118 21.48 -2.82 0.16
C ASP A 118 22.02 -1.40 -0.07
N LEU A 119 21.87 -0.55 0.93
CA LEU A 119 22.32 0.85 0.89
C LEU A 119 23.85 1.00 0.72
N SER A 120 24.63 -0.05 0.98
CA SER A 120 26.10 -0.03 0.91
C SER A 120 26.67 -0.40 -0.46
N SER A 121 25.98 -1.26 -1.24
CA SER A 121 26.49 -1.80 -2.50
C SER A 121 25.66 -1.45 -3.74
N ARG A 122 24.39 -1.04 -3.58
CA ARG A 122 23.46 -0.90 -4.71
C ARG A 122 23.90 0.15 -5.73
N LYS A 123 23.94 -0.27 -6.99
CA LYS A 123 24.11 0.61 -8.17
C LYS A 123 22.77 1.03 -8.77
N LEU A 124 21.72 0.25 -8.52
CA LEU A 124 20.37 0.44 -9.02
C LEU A 124 19.37 0.47 -7.86
N ARG A 125 18.30 1.24 -8.03
CA ARG A 125 17.17 1.33 -7.12
C ARG A 125 15.87 1.14 -7.89
N ILE A 126 14.88 0.52 -7.25
CA ILE A 126 13.52 0.44 -7.76
C ILE A 126 12.71 1.52 -7.02
N VAL A 127 11.96 2.34 -7.75
CA VAL A 127 11.03 3.32 -7.18
C VAL A 127 9.61 3.09 -7.69
N THR A 128 8.62 3.33 -6.83
CA THR A 128 7.21 3.28 -7.19
C THR A 128 6.79 4.58 -7.87
N SER A 129 6.20 4.50 -9.07
CA SER A 129 5.66 5.63 -9.83
C SER A 129 4.13 5.70 -9.79
N THR A 130 3.46 4.57 -9.55
CA THR A 130 1.98 4.49 -9.44
C THR A 130 1.62 3.24 -8.64
N ILE A 131 0.63 3.35 -7.76
CA ILE A 131 -0.02 2.22 -7.11
C ILE A 131 -1.51 2.28 -7.44
N VAL A 132 -2.06 1.17 -7.90
CA VAL A 132 -3.49 0.94 -8.02
C VAL A 132 -3.82 -0.20 -7.06
N VAL A 133 -4.79 0.00 -6.17
CA VAL A 133 -5.30 -1.06 -5.28
C VAL A 133 -6.82 -1.13 -5.44
N HIS A 134 -7.34 -2.34 -5.60
CA HIS A 134 -8.77 -2.62 -5.54
C HIS A 134 -9.04 -3.51 -4.33
N TYR A 135 -9.65 -2.93 -3.30
CA TYR A 135 -10.19 -3.65 -2.16
C TYR A 135 -11.49 -4.33 -2.61
N LEU A 136 -11.59 -5.65 -2.41
CA LEU A 136 -12.68 -6.49 -2.93
C LEU A 136 -13.56 -7.05 -1.81
N ARG A 137 -12.95 -7.38 -0.66
CA ARG A 137 -13.61 -7.92 0.53
C ARG A 137 -12.88 -7.45 1.80
N GLU A 138 -13.59 -7.42 2.92
CA GLU A 138 -13.00 -7.25 4.25
C GLU A 138 -12.27 -8.52 4.70
N ALA A 139 -11.32 -8.39 5.63
CA ALA A 139 -10.62 -9.49 6.28
C ALA A 139 -10.57 -9.27 7.81
N PRO A 140 -10.75 -10.31 8.63
CA PRO A 140 -10.74 -10.19 10.09
C PRO A 140 -9.33 -10.30 10.68
N TRP A 141 -9.25 -10.18 12.01
CA TRP A 141 -8.13 -10.67 12.81
C TRP A 141 -8.64 -11.64 13.90
N PRO A 142 -7.91 -12.72 14.23
CA PRO A 142 -6.69 -13.22 13.59
C PRO A 142 -6.97 -13.85 12.23
N ALA A 143 -6.02 -13.72 11.30
CA ALA A 143 -6.08 -14.30 9.97
C ALA A 143 -4.67 -14.50 9.38
N VAL A 144 -4.51 -15.47 8.50
CA VAL A 144 -3.28 -15.68 7.69
C VAL A 144 -3.65 -15.34 6.25
N ILE A 145 -3.21 -14.19 5.73
CA ILE A 145 -3.54 -13.82 4.35
C ILE A 145 -2.52 -14.51 3.42
N GLN A 146 -3.03 -15.22 2.42
CA GLN A 146 -2.19 -15.78 1.36
C GLN A 146 -1.88 -14.67 0.38
N THR A 147 -0.62 -14.58 -0.08
CA THR A 147 -0.18 -13.58 -1.03
C THR A 147 0.20 -14.25 -2.35
N ALA A 148 -0.05 -13.56 -3.45
CA ALA A 148 0.31 -14.03 -4.78
C ALA A 148 0.83 -12.86 -5.62
N ILE A 149 1.89 -13.07 -6.40
CA ILE A 149 2.52 -12.01 -7.20
C ILE A 149 3.18 -12.52 -8.48
N GLY A 150 3.14 -11.68 -9.52
CA GLY A 150 3.87 -11.86 -10.77
C GLY A 150 4.00 -10.53 -11.52
N ILE A 151 4.50 -10.59 -12.75
CA ILE A 151 4.80 -9.43 -13.58
C ILE A 151 3.75 -9.28 -14.68
N GLY A 152 2.97 -8.20 -14.61
CA GLY A 152 1.92 -7.89 -15.60
C GLY A 152 2.45 -7.23 -16.87
N HIS A 153 3.55 -6.47 -16.78
CA HIS A 153 4.14 -5.78 -17.93
C HIS A 153 5.64 -5.47 -17.69
N ILE A 154 6.44 -5.39 -18.77
CA ILE A 154 7.86 -5.01 -18.73
C ILE A 154 8.16 -4.07 -19.90
N GLY A 155 8.44 -2.81 -19.58
CA GLY A 155 8.87 -1.78 -20.53
C GLY A 155 10.40 -1.70 -20.64
N ARG A 156 10.92 -0.53 -21.04
CA ARG A 156 12.37 -0.29 -21.16
C ARG A 156 13.05 -0.03 -19.82
N THR A 157 12.51 0.90 -19.04
CA THR A 157 13.07 1.39 -17.75
C THR A 157 12.14 1.11 -16.57
N SER A 158 11.03 0.42 -16.80
CA SER A 158 9.95 0.20 -15.84
C SER A 158 9.23 -1.11 -16.07
N PHE A 159 8.60 -1.64 -15.04
CA PHE A 159 7.79 -2.86 -15.07
C PHE A 159 6.58 -2.72 -14.14
N VAL A 160 5.61 -3.63 -14.27
CA VAL A 160 4.42 -3.67 -13.40
C VAL A 160 4.46 -4.95 -12.58
N SER A 161 4.63 -4.79 -11.27
CA SER A 161 4.38 -5.87 -10.31
C SER A 161 2.89 -5.93 -10.03
N SER A 162 2.30 -7.09 -10.28
CA SER A 162 0.88 -7.39 -10.18
C SER A 162 0.67 -8.42 -9.08
N SER A 163 -0.08 -8.07 -8.04
CA SER A 163 -0.28 -8.93 -6.85
C SER A 163 -1.74 -9.06 -6.45
N ALA A 164 -2.02 -10.09 -5.65
CA ALA A 164 -3.30 -10.37 -5.03
C ALA A 164 -3.09 -10.85 -3.58
N LEU A 165 -4.07 -10.57 -2.73
CA LEU A 165 -4.20 -11.10 -1.37
C LEU A 165 -5.48 -11.93 -1.30
N PHE A 166 -5.43 -13.02 -0.54
CA PHE A 166 -6.54 -13.95 -0.35
C PHE A 166 -6.73 -14.26 1.12
N LEU A 167 -7.98 -14.50 1.50
CA LEU A 167 -8.36 -15.15 2.75
C LEU A 167 -9.04 -16.46 2.35
N ASP A 168 -8.45 -17.59 2.75
CA ASP A 168 -8.78 -18.91 2.19
C ASP A 168 -8.71 -18.88 0.65
N GLU A 169 -9.78 -19.25 -0.06
CA GLU A 169 -9.88 -19.18 -1.52
C GLU A 169 -10.37 -17.81 -2.06
N GLU A 170 -10.79 -16.90 -1.18
CA GLU A 170 -11.46 -15.65 -1.54
C GLU A 170 -10.47 -14.50 -1.73
N CYS A 171 -10.40 -13.94 -2.94
CA CYS A 171 -9.54 -12.81 -3.25
C CYS A 171 -10.06 -11.52 -2.59
N ILE A 172 -9.36 -11.04 -1.56
CA ILE A 172 -9.75 -9.87 -0.75
C ILE A 172 -9.25 -8.54 -1.33
N SER A 173 -8.12 -8.54 -2.05
CA SER A 173 -7.53 -7.34 -2.66
C SER A 173 -6.63 -7.69 -3.84
N VAL A 174 -6.59 -6.82 -4.85
CA VAL A 174 -5.60 -6.88 -5.94
C VAL A 174 -4.89 -5.54 -6.10
N CYS A 175 -3.60 -5.57 -6.42
CA CYS A 175 -2.78 -4.38 -6.62
C CYS A 175 -1.95 -4.49 -7.91
N ASP A 176 -1.80 -3.36 -8.59
CA ASP A 176 -0.82 -3.14 -9.65
C ASP A 176 0.10 -1.98 -9.28
N THR A 177 1.41 -2.22 -9.29
CA THR A 177 2.43 -1.22 -8.97
C THR A 177 3.33 -0.97 -10.17
N VAL A 178 3.32 0.25 -10.71
CA VAL A 178 4.27 0.70 -11.74
C VAL A 178 5.58 1.06 -11.07
N LEU A 179 6.64 0.36 -11.45
CA LEU A 179 7.96 0.41 -10.81
C LEU A 179 9.00 0.83 -11.85
N VAL A 180 9.88 1.77 -11.49
CA VAL A 180 10.91 2.32 -12.37
C VAL A 180 12.29 1.97 -11.81
N VAL A 181 13.16 1.46 -12.67
CA VAL A 181 14.57 1.20 -12.33
C VAL A 181 15.35 2.49 -12.58
N LEU A 182 16.03 2.97 -11.54
CA LEU A 182 16.89 4.15 -11.61
C LEU A 182 18.34 3.79 -11.26
N ASP A 183 19.28 4.50 -11.86
CA ASP A 183 20.66 4.60 -11.38
C ASP A 183 20.87 5.93 -10.60
N ALA A 184 22.12 6.41 -10.57
CA ALA A 184 22.51 7.69 -9.98
C ALA A 184 22.07 8.92 -10.81
N ASN A 185 21.90 8.76 -12.13
CA ASN A 185 21.59 9.83 -13.07
C ASN A 185 20.08 9.93 -13.35
N GLY A 186 19.34 8.82 -13.30
CA GLY A 186 17.89 8.83 -13.50
C GLY A 186 17.30 7.47 -13.93
N PRO A 187 16.12 7.48 -14.59
CA PRO A 187 15.51 6.27 -15.15
C PRO A 187 16.41 5.62 -16.19
N THR A 188 16.75 4.35 -15.96
CA THR A 188 17.77 3.63 -16.70
C THR A 188 17.20 2.31 -17.24
N PRO A 189 17.72 1.72 -18.33
CA PRO A 189 17.20 0.45 -18.85
C PRO A 189 17.25 -0.66 -17.80
N ILE A 190 16.22 -1.50 -17.76
CA ILE A 190 16.24 -2.73 -16.96
C ILE A 190 17.36 -3.63 -17.51
N PRO A 191 18.38 -4.01 -16.72
CA PRO A 191 19.45 -4.90 -17.17
C PRO A 191 18.92 -6.24 -17.69
N ASP A 192 19.61 -6.84 -18.67
CA ASP A 192 19.10 -8.04 -19.36
C ASP A 192 18.94 -9.26 -18.45
N ASP A 193 19.79 -9.39 -17.42
CA ASP A 193 19.68 -10.44 -16.40
C ASP A 193 18.47 -10.23 -15.47
N ALA A 194 18.20 -8.98 -15.08
CA ALA A 194 17.01 -8.61 -14.32
C ALA A 194 15.73 -8.73 -15.15
N ARG A 195 15.80 -8.41 -16.45
CA ARG A 195 14.73 -8.63 -17.44
C ARG A 195 14.39 -10.11 -17.56
N ALA A 196 15.38 -10.99 -17.76
CA ALA A 196 15.15 -12.41 -17.84
C ALA A 196 14.47 -12.96 -16.56
N ARG A 197 14.89 -12.48 -15.37
CA ARG A 197 14.24 -12.83 -14.09
C ARG A 197 12.82 -12.28 -13.94
N LEU A 198 12.50 -11.11 -14.51
CA LEU A 198 11.13 -10.59 -14.57
C LEU A 198 10.26 -11.35 -15.58
N GLU A 199 10.82 -11.76 -16.71
CA GLU A 199 10.12 -12.49 -17.79
C GLU A 199 9.77 -13.91 -17.35
N ALA A 200 10.64 -14.58 -16.60
CA ALA A 200 10.37 -15.86 -15.93
C ALA A 200 9.31 -15.79 -14.79
N LEU A 201 8.86 -14.58 -14.42
CA LEU A 201 7.89 -14.33 -13.35
C LEU A 201 6.63 -13.60 -13.86
N ARG A 202 6.32 -13.68 -15.16
CA ARG A 202 5.07 -13.14 -15.73
C ARG A 202 3.82 -13.80 -15.13
N LEU A 203 2.70 -13.06 -15.16
CA LEU A 203 1.39 -13.62 -14.84
C LEU A 203 1.06 -14.80 -15.76
N LEU A 204 0.45 -15.83 -15.18
CA LEU A 204 0.03 -17.06 -15.84
C LEU A 204 -1.43 -16.89 -16.28
N VAL A 205 -1.63 -16.38 -17.49
CA VAL A 205 -2.95 -16.20 -18.10
C VAL A 205 -2.91 -16.83 -19.49
N ASP A 206 -3.84 -17.76 -19.73
CA ASP A 206 -4.09 -18.39 -21.03
C ASP A 206 -4.78 -17.44 -22.03
#